data_AF-A0A959FJY8-F1
#
_entry.id   AF-A0A959FJY8-F1
#
_cell.length_a   1.000
_cell.length_b   1.000
_cell.length_c   1.000
_cell.angle_alpha   90.00
_cell.angle_beta   90.00
_cell.angle_gamma   90.00
#
_symmetry.space_group_name_H-M   'P 1'
#
loop_
_entity.id
_entity.type
_entity.pdbx_description
1 polymer ?
#
loop_
_entity_poly.entity_id
_entity_poly.type
_entity_poly.pdbx_seq_one_letter_code
_entity_poly.pdbx_strand_id
1 'polypeptide(L)'
;MSTFFLPKGRWVGPFFLLLLGWFHALPGQPYYSHTSEGLVHYEPSVERILLRLDEAMPEAQRAELFRRFAALPDYDPRMQLDTPRILIPRLRPGTDQAAVSTLLDELRQAPGVRLCHPFLVYGDGTQ
;
A
#
# COMPACT_ATOMS: atom_id res chain seq x y z
N MET A 1 -32.26 2.01 -47.67
CA MET A 1 -31.51 3.25 -47.94
C MET A 1 -31.39 4.03 -46.64
N SER A 2 -30.19 4.48 -46.34
CA SER A 2 -29.78 5.36 -45.23
C SER A 2 -29.74 4.80 -43.80
N THR A 3 -28.78 5.35 -43.09
CA THR A 3 -27.90 4.80 -42.07
C THR A 3 -27.88 5.67 -40.80
N PHE A 4 -27.27 5.12 -39.74
CA PHE A 4 -26.51 5.81 -38.67
C PHE A 4 -27.30 6.52 -37.54
N PHE A 5 -27.16 6.09 -36.28
CA PHE A 5 -26.07 6.43 -35.33
C PHE A 5 -26.37 5.84 -33.93
N LEU A 6 -25.37 5.22 -33.30
CA LEU A 6 -25.32 4.93 -31.86
C LEU A 6 -24.80 6.17 -31.12
N PRO A 7 -25.33 6.52 -29.93
CA PRO A 7 -24.55 7.20 -28.93
C PRO A 7 -24.11 6.24 -27.83
N LYS A 8 -22.80 6.29 -27.59
CA LYS A 8 -22.09 5.79 -26.42
C LYS A 8 -22.72 6.31 -25.13
N GLY A 9 -22.62 5.51 -24.07
CA GLY A 9 -22.66 6.04 -22.70
C GLY A 9 -23.69 5.39 -21.81
N ARG A 10 -23.44 4.13 -21.42
CA ARG A 10 -24.02 3.58 -20.20
C ARG A 10 -23.01 2.63 -19.58
N TRP A 11 -22.07 3.23 -18.83
CA TRP A 11 -21.20 2.50 -17.92
C TRP A 11 -22.09 1.93 -16.83
N VAL A 12 -22.53 0.68 -17.04
CA VAL A 12 -23.01 -0.18 -15.97
C VAL A 12 -21.76 -0.55 -15.20
N GLY A 13 -21.39 0.28 -14.23
CA GLY A 13 -20.27 -0.01 -13.34
C GLY A 13 -20.57 -1.32 -12.62
N PRO A 14 -19.73 -2.36 -12.76
CA PRO A 14 -19.86 -3.48 -11.87
C PRO A 14 -19.36 -3.01 -10.52
N PHE A 15 -20.31 -2.95 -9.60
CA PHE A 15 -20.18 -3.14 -8.17
C PHE A 15 -19.26 -4.34 -7.92
N PHE A 16 -17.94 -4.19 -8.09
CA PHE A 16 -16.98 -5.27 -7.91
C PHE A 16 -16.72 -5.39 -6.42
N LEU A 17 -17.46 -6.34 -5.84
CA LEU A 17 -17.31 -6.91 -4.52
C LEU A 17 -15.85 -6.89 -4.06
N LEU A 18 -15.56 -5.99 -3.12
CA LEU A 18 -14.47 -6.16 -2.16
C LEU A 18 -14.81 -7.39 -1.31
N LEU A 19 -14.53 -8.58 -1.86
CA LEU A 19 -14.44 -9.79 -1.09
C LEU A 19 -13.30 -9.57 -0.09
N LEU A 20 -13.69 -9.42 1.18
CA LEU A 20 -12.82 -9.56 2.35
C LEU A 20 -12.13 -10.93 2.27
N GLY A 21 -11.03 -10.99 1.52
CA GLY A 21 -10.03 -12.02 1.68
C GLY A 21 -9.32 -11.73 2.98
N TRP A 22 -9.50 -12.62 3.94
CA TRP A 22 -8.80 -12.68 5.21
C TRP A 22 -7.30 -12.95 4.93
N PHE A 23 -6.60 -11.99 4.35
CA PHE A 23 -5.18 -12.11 4.02
C PHE A 23 -4.36 -11.90 5.30
N HIS A 24 -4.28 -12.94 6.12
CA HIS A 24 -3.00 -13.24 6.75
C HIS A 24 -2.04 -13.63 5.62
N ALA A 25 -1.52 -12.65 4.88
CA ALA A 25 -0.38 -12.86 4.02
C ALA A 25 0.76 -13.35 4.92
N LEU A 26 1.00 -14.66 4.91
CA LEU A 26 2.14 -15.24 5.60
C LEU A 26 3.41 -14.61 5.00
N PRO A 27 4.39 -14.22 5.83
CA PRO A 27 5.62 -13.63 5.35
C PRO A 27 6.27 -14.55 4.30
N GLY A 28 6.56 -14.01 3.11
CA GLY A 28 7.17 -14.72 2.00
C GLY A 28 6.23 -15.34 0.95
N GLN A 29 4.89 -15.25 1.11
CA GLN A 29 3.97 -15.64 0.04
C GLN A 29 3.85 -14.53 -1.02
N PRO A 30 3.91 -14.86 -2.33
CA PRO A 30 3.74 -13.86 -3.39
C PRO A 30 2.32 -13.29 -3.37
N TYR A 31 2.18 -11.99 -3.62
CA TYR A 31 0.87 -11.37 -3.80
C TYR A 31 0.35 -11.73 -5.19
N TYR A 32 -0.89 -12.17 -5.30
CA TYR A 32 -1.48 -12.51 -6.60
C TYR A 32 -2.98 -12.24 -6.66
N SER A 33 -3.49 -12.12 -7.89
CA SER A 33 -4.92 -12.08 -8.18
C SER A 33 -5.24 -12.97 -9.40
N HIS A 34 -6.44 -13.53 -9.42
CA HIS A 34 -6.96 -14.22 -10.60
C HIS A 34 -7.78 -13.24 -11.44
N THR A 35 -7.34 -12.98 -12.67
CA THR A 35 -8.06 -12.18 -13.66
C THR A 35 -8.67 -13.07 -14.73
N SER A 36 -9.48 -12.51 -15.63
CA SER A 36 -9.98 -13.23 -16.80
C SER A 36 -8.89 -13.70 -17.77
N GLU A 37 -7.68 -13.14 -17.65
CA GLU A 37 -6.54 -13.40 -18.54
C GLU A 37 -5.53 -14.39 -17.91
N GLY A 38 -5.64 -14.64 -16.61
CA GLY A 38 -4.78 -15.60 -15.91
C GLY A 38 -4.43 -15.19 -14.48
N LEU A 39 -3.33 -15.74 -13.98
CA LEU A 39 -2.76 -15.40 -12.67
C LEU A 39 -1.83 -14.20 -12.83
N VAL A 40 -2.08 -13.13 -12.07
CA VAL A 40 -1.22 -11.94 -12.04
C VAL A 40 -0.48 -11.90 -10.72
N HIS A 41 0.83 -11.69 -10.77
CA HIS A 41 1.69 -11.57 -9.60
C HIS A 41 2.04 -10.11 -9.32
N TYR A 42 2.11 -9.77 -8.03
CA TYR A 42 2.48 -8.44 -7.55
C TYR A 42 3.65 -8.51 -6.59
N GLU A 43 4.40 -7.41 -6.56
CA GLU A 43 5.49 -7.19 -5.63
C GLU A 43 5.19 -5.99 -4.73
N PRO A 44 5.78 -5.94 -3.52
CA PRO A 44 5.78 -4.72 -2.72
C PRO A 44 6.39 -3.54 -3.49
N SER A 45 5.83 -2.36 -3.33
CA SER A 45 6.39 -1.14 -3.86
C SER A 45 7.61 -0.71 -3.04
N VAL A 46 8.70 -0.39 -3.73
CA VAL A 46 9.89 0.24 -3.13
C VAL A 46 9.77 1.75 -2.95
N GLU A 47 8.64 2.35 -3.35
CA GLU A 47 8.46 3.80 -3.27
C GLU A 47 7.70 4.26 -2.04
N ARG A 48 6.75 3.46 -1.56
CA ARG A 48 5.80 3.92 -0.53
C ARG A 48 5.16 2.76 0.22
N ILE A 49 4.80 3.03 1.47
CA ILE A 49 4.03 2.11 2.31
C ILE A 49 2.83 2.84 2.91
N LEU A 50 1.88 2.08 3.43
CA LEU A 50 0.75 2.58 4.20
C LEU A 50 0.96 2.23 5.67
N LEU A 51 0.87 3.24 6.53
CA LEU A 51 1.10 3.12 7.97
C LEU A 51 -0.05 3.76 8.75
N ARG A 52 -0.59 3.06 9.75
CA ARG A 52 -1.48 3.64 10.77
C ARG A 52 -0.81 3.51 12.12
N LEU A 53 -0.68 4.63 12.82
CA LEU A 53 -0.17 4.67 14.18
C LEU A 53 -1.32 4.79 15.17
N ASP A 54 -1.03 4.48 16.43
CA ASP A 54 -1.93 4.77 17.54
C ASP A 54 -2.27 6.25 17.60
N GLU A 55 -3.56 6.56 17.72
CA GLU A 55 -4.02 7.95 17.74
C GLU A 55 -3.48 8.70 18.97
N ALA A 56 -3.31 7.98 20.09
CA ALA A 56 -2.72 8.51 21.32
C ALA A 56 -1.18 8.59 21.29
N MET A 57 -0.51 8.10 20.23
CA MET A 57 0.95 8.14 20.15
C MET A 57 1.43 9.61 20.03
N PRO A 58 2.22 10.11 21.00
CA PRO A 58 2.74 11.46 20.97
C PRO A 58 3.61 11.72 19.74
N GLU A 59 3.60 12.95 19.24
CA GLU A 59 4.35 13.33 18.03
C GLU A 59 5.85 13.02 18.13
N ALA A 60 6.46 13.26 19.29
CA ALA A 60 7.87 12.93 19.55
C ALA A 60 8.15 11.42 19.39
N GLN A 61 7.22 10.55 19.79
CA GLN A 61 7.36 9.10 19.62
C GLN A 61 7.18 8.69 18.16
N ARG A 62 6.31 9.36 17.40
CA ARG A 62 6.17 9.15 15.95
C ARG A 62 7.44 9.53 15.22
N ALA A 63 8.03 10.68 15.56
CA ALA A 63 9.29 11.13 14.98
C ALA A 63 10.46 10.21 15.34
N GLU A 64 10.50 9.68 16.56
CA GLU A 64 11.48 8.66 16.94
C GLU A 64 11.29 7.35 16.17
N LEU A 65 10.04 6.87 16.03
CA LEU A 65 9.74 5.69 15.24
C LEU A 65 10.29 5.82 13.81
N PHE A 66 10.05 6.95 13.14
CA PHE A 66 10.53 7.19 11.78
C PHE A 66 12.06 7.24 11.70
N ARG A 67 12.72 7.90 12.65
CA ARG A 67 14.20 7.98 12.69
C ARG A 67 14.89 6.64 12.88
N ARG A 68 14.24 5.67 13.53
CA ARG A 68 14.80 4.33 13.76
C ARG A 68 14.96 3.52 12.47
N PHE A 69 14.18 3.81 11.42
CA PHE A 69 14.19 3.03 10.19
C PHE A 69 14.79 3.84 9.03
N ALA A 70 15.97 3.44 8.55
CA ALA A 70 16.70 4.17 7.52
C ALA A 70 15.92 4.34 6.20
N ALA A 71 15.03 3.41 5.86
CA ALA A 71 14.20 3.46 4.67
C ALA A 71 13.09 4.54 4.75
N LEU A 72 12.72 4.98 5.95
CA LEU A 72 11.72 6.03 6.14
C LEU A 72 12.34 7.43 6.04
N PRO A 73 11.59 8.42 5.53
CA PRO A 73 11.99 9.82 5.62
C PRO A 73 11.86 10.30 7.07
N ASP A 74 12.28 11.53 7.33
CA ASP A 74 11.96 12.16 8.61
C ASP A 74 10.43 12.35 8.71
N TYR A 75 9.89 12.22 9.93
CA TYR A 75 8.46 12.38 10.16
C TYR A 75 8.03 13.83 9.90
N ASP A 76 6.94 13.99 9.14
CA ASP A 76 6.30 15.27 8.84
C ASP A 76 4.78 15.09 9.00
N PRO A 77 4.11 15.83 9.89
CA PRO A 77 2.66 15.75 10.08
C PRO A 77 1.84 15.88 8.78
N ARG A 78 2.36 16.58 7.76
CA ARG A 78 1.70 16.78 6.47
C ARG A 78 1.58 15.50 5.65
N MET A 79 2.30 14.43 6.01
CA MET A 79 2.15 13.11 5.37
C MET A 79 0.92 12.34 5.87
N GLN A 80 0.27 12.84 6.92
CA GLN A 80 -0.93 12.23 7.49
C GLN A 80 -2.16 12.71 6.72
N LEU A 81 -2.98 11.75 6.29
CA LEU A 81 -4.33 12.03 5.84
C LEU A 81 -5.24 12.23 7.06
N ASP A 82 -6.09 13.25 7.02
CA ASP A 82 -7.01 13.54 8.13
C ASP A 82 -8.10 12.48 8.27
N THR A 83 -8.56 11.91 7.15
CA THR A 83 -9.59 10.87 7.10
C THR A 83 -9.36 9.94 5.90
N PRO A 84 -9.03 8.65 6.11
CA PRO A 84 -8.70 8.01 7.39
C PRO A 84 -7.36 8.52 7.95
N ARG A 85 -7.17 8.47 9.28
CA ARG A 85 -5.91 8.84 9.96
C ARG A 85 -4.78 7.87 9.64
N ILE A 86 -4.20 7.99 8.45
CA ILE A 86 -3.12 7.14 7.92
C ILE A 86 -1.98 7.99 7.38
N LEU A 87 -0.78 7.41 7.39
CA LEU A 87 0.44 8.00 6.84
C LEU A 87 0.81 7.22 5.57
N ILE A 88 1.21 7.93 4.52
CA ILE A 88 1.72 7.33 3.28
C ILE A 88 3.15 7.83 3.05
N PRO A 89 4.13 7.36 3.84
CA PRO A 89 5.51 7.79 3.69
C PRO A 89 6.08 7.31 2.36
N ARG A 90 6.77 8.22 1.66
CA ARG A 90 7.63 7.87 0.52
C ARG A 90 8.97 7.40 1.05
N LEU A 91 9.36 6.19 0.67
CA LEU A 91 10.63 5.59 1.06
C LEU A 91 11.80 6.34 0.45
N ARG A 92 12.96 6.29 1.11
CA ARG A 92 14.16 6.96 0.61
C ARG A 92 14.63 6.33 -0.71
N PRO A 93 15.16 7.13 -1.66
CA PRO A 93 15.75 6.59 -2.89
C PRO A 93 16.82 5.54 -2.60
N GLY A 94 16.84 4.46 -3.39
CA GLY A 94 17.76 3.34 -3.21
C GLY A 94 17.29 2.27 -2.22
N THR A 95 16.09 2.39 -1.66
CA THR A 95 15.46 1.29 -0.91
C THR A 95 15.13 0.15 -1.88
N ASP A 96 15.59 -1.06 -1.58
CA ASP A 96 15.32 -2.27 -2.37
C ASP A 96 14.20 -3.13 -1.75
N GLN A 97 13.81 -4.19 -2.45
CA GLN A 97 12.73 -5.08 -2.00
C GLN A 97 13.03 -5.77 -0.66
N ALA A 98 14.29 -6.14 -0.41
CA ALA A 98 14.69 -6.79 0.83
C ALA A 98 14.58 -5.83 2.02
N ALA A 99 14.98 -4.57 1.83
CA ALA A 99 14.84 -3.51 2.80
C ALA A 99 13.37 -3.18 3.08
N VAL A 100 12.50 -3.14 2.04
CA VAL A 100 11.05 -2.99 2.23
C VAL A 100 10.48 -4.14 3.03
N SER A 101 10.79 -5.39 2.70
CA SER A 101 10.27 -6.55 3.42
C SER A 101 10.66 -6.50 4.89
N THR A 102 11.93 -6.22 5.18
CA THR A 102 12.46 -6.08 6.54
C THR A 102 11.74 -4.95 7.29
N LEU A 103 11.60 -3.78 6.65
CA LEU A 103 10.90 -2.63 7.21
C LEU A 103 9.46 -2.97 7.59
N LEU A 104 8.71 -3.66 6.72
CA LEU A 104 7.32 -4.04 6.97
C LEU A 104 7.21 -4.98 8.17
N ASP A 105 8.10 -5.97 8.27
CA ASP A 105 8.08 -6.93 9.37
C ASP A 105 8.45 -6.28 10.71
N GLU A 106 9.43 -5.39 10.73
CA GLU A 106 9.81 -4.63 11.92
C GLU A 106 8.71 -3.64 12.34
N LEU A 107 8.11 -2.92 11.39
CA LEU A 107 7.02 -1.97 11.68
C LEU A 107 5.77 -2.66 12.21
N ARG A 108 5.40 -3.84 11.69
CA ARG A 108 4.26 -4.62 12.20
C ARG A 108 4.43 -5.03 13.67
N GLN A 109 5.68 -5.17 14.12
CA GLN A 109 6.02 -5.54 15.50
C GLN A 109 6.28 -4.32 16.39
N ALA A 110 6.41 -3.12 15.79
CA ALA A 110 6.75 -1.92 16.53
C ALA A 110 5.58 -1.45 17.42
N PRO A 111 5.85 -1.10 18.70
CA PRO A 111 4.84 -0.58 19.59
C PRO A 111 4.12 0.64 19.03
N GLY A 112 2.79 0.59 19.05
CA GLY A 112 1.92 1.66 18.59
C GLY A 112 1.78 1.79 17.07
N VAL A 113 2.32 0.86 16.28
CA VAL A 113 1.90 0.66 14.90
C VAL A 113 0.65 -0.22 14.90
N ARG A 114 -0.45 0.30 14.32
CA ARG A 114 -1.74 -0.39 14.22
C ARG A 114 -1.95 -1.07 12.88
N LEU A 115 -1.32 -0.57 11.84
CA LEU A 115 -1.44 -1.08 10.49
C LEU A 115 -0.14 -0.77 9.74
N CYS A 116 0.38 -1.74 9.00
CA CYS A 116 1.51 -1.54 8.10
C CYS A 116 1.37 -2.46 6.88
N HIS A 117 1.18 -1.85 5.71
CA HIS A 117 1.02 -2.57 4.45
C HIS A 117 1.87 -1.95 3.32
N PRO A 118 2.40 -2.78 2.42
CA PRO A 118 2.99 -2.28 1.19
C PRO A 118 1.91 -1.78 0.23
N PHE A 119 2.27 -0.86 -0.65
CA PHE A 119 1.58 -0.75 -1.94
C PHE A 119 2.03 -1.89 -2.83
N LEU A 120 1.14 -2.38 -3.70
CA LEU A 120 1.47 -3.46 -4.63
C LEU A 120 1.67 -2.88 -6.03
N VAL A 121 2.73 -3.34 -6.70
CA VAL A 121 3.03 -3.05 -8.11
C VAL A 121 3.06 -4.35 -8.89
N TYR A 122 2.84 -4.31 -10.20
CA TYR A 122 2.95 -5.52 -11.02
C TYR A 122 4.41 -6.01 -11.00
N GLY A 123 4.60 -7.33 -10.85
CA GLY A 123 5.94 -7.92 -10.81
C GLY A 123 6.73 -7.80 -12.12
N ASP A 124 6.06 -7.43 -13.22
CA ASP A 124 6.68 -7.14 -14.51
C ASP A 124 7.17 -5.68 -14.64
N GLY A 125 6.98 -4.86 -13.60
CA GLY A 125 7.40 -3.46 -13.57
C GLY A 125 6.47 -2.49 -14.29
N THR A 126 5.28 -2.93 -14.74
CA THR A 126 4.24 -2.00 -15.20
C THR A 126 3.66 -1.24 -13.99
N GLN A 127 3.66 0.10 -14.05
CA GLN A 127 3.16 0.98 -12.99
C GLN A 127 1.70 1.38 -13.21
#